data_AF-A0A2N2M4U8-F1
#
_entry.id   AF-A0A2N2M4U8-F1
#
_cell.length_a   1.000
_cell.length_b   1.000
_cell.length_c   1.000
_cell.angle_alpha   90.00
_cell.angle_beta   90.00
_cell.angle_gamma   90.00
#
_symmetry.space_group_name_H-M   'P 1'
#
loop_
_entity.id
_entity.type
_entity.pdbx_description
1 polymer ?
#
loop_
_entity_poly.entity_id
_entity_poly.type
_entity_poly.pdbx_seq_one_letter_code
_entity_poly.pdbx_strand_id
1 'polypeptide(L)'
;MAETIYALILMRRHIWLYAEFQLIFSSEIDRQQALDTLNRTILLFDYATYDVTNEYQRLIKLDLMESIKLLDVVEANVAEIAGNWAACVRKDKRTVHYHDIPKEKLMSQAIKFYNHLRSLLVEPDRFEKAHEFFRQYAETCYNNNIPLHESVYALNVMRRHMWLQAEFQDIFINALAHHQAVDSLMRIMLMMDYAMFDITKFYQDRSQ
;
A
#
# COMPACT_ATOMS: atom_id res chain seq x y z
N MET A 1 13.18 -10.73 -3.34
CA MET A 1 14.05 -10.48 -4.53
C MET A 1 15.39 -11.17 -4.35
N ALA A 2 16.09 -10.91 -3.25
CA ALA A 2 17.41 -11.48 -2.96
C ALA A 2 17.39 -13.02 -2.95
N GLU A 3 16.32 -13.62 -2.44
CA GLU A 3 16.12 -15.07 -2.31
C GLU A 3 15.99 -15.75 -3.68
N THR A 4 15.29 -15.12 -4.63
CA THR A 4 15.10 -15.65 -5.99
C THR A 4 16.38 -15.56 -6.82
N ILE A 5 17.09 -14.43 -6.73
CA ILE A 5 18.41 -14.27 -7.37
C ILE A 5 19.41 -15.28 -6.77
N TYR A 6 19.38 -15.45 -5.44
CA TYR A 6 20.22 -16.43 -4.76
C TYR A 6 19.90 -17.87 -5.18
N ALA A 7 18.62 -18.22 -5.32
CA ALA A 7 18.21 -19.54 -5.82
C ALA A 7 18.72 -19.80 -7.25
N LEU A 8 18.64 -18.83 -8.16
CA LEU A 8 19.20 -18.94 -9.53
C LEU A 8 20.71 -19.13 -9.52
N ILE A 9 21.43 -18.41 -8.65
CA ILE A 9 22.88 -18.59 -8.44
C ILE A 9 23.20 -20.00 -7.93
N LEU A 10 22.42 -20.52 -6.97
CA LEU A 10 22.60 -21.85 -6.42
C LEU A 10 22.29 -22.97 -7.43
N MET A 11 21.27 -22.79 -8.27
CA MET A 11 20.93 -23.71 -9.35
C MET A 11 22.05 -23.80 -10.38
N ARG A 12 22.60 -22.65 -10.80
CA ARG A 12 23.79 -22.60 -11.68
C ARG A 12 25.00 -23.31 -11.04
N ARG A 13 25.23 -23.09 -9.74
CA ARG A 13 26.30 -23.76 -8.98
C ARG A 13 26.10 -25.27 -8.88
N HIS A 14 24.87 -25.74 -8.69
CA HIS A 14 24.56 -27.17 -8.61
C HIS A 14 24.80 -27.89 -9.94
N ILE A 15 24.41 -27.28 -11.06
CA ILE A 15 24.69 -27.82 -12.40
C ILE A 15 26.20 -27.98 -12.61
N TRP A 16 27.00 -27.03 -12.12
CA TRP A 16 28.46 -27.05 -12.24
C TRP A 16 29.16 -28.10 -11.34
N LEU A 17 28.59 -28.38 -10.16
CA LEU A 17 29.12 -29.38 -9.22
C LEU A 17 28.67 -30.81 -9.53
N TYR A 18 27.82 -31.00 -10.55
CA TYR A 18 27.35 -32.32 -10.93
C TYR A 18 28.47 -33.14 -11.58
N ALA A 19 28.81 -34.27 -10.97
CA ALA A 19 30.02 -35.05 -11.28
C ALA A 19 30.09 -35.50 -12.75
N GLU A 20 28.96 -35.85 -13.37
CA GLU A 20 28.92 -36.25 -14.79
C GLU A 20 29.22 -35.08 -15.74
N PHE A 21 28.91 -33.83 -15.33
CA PHE A 21 29.22 -32.63 -16.11
C PHE A 21 30.72 -32.33 -16.10
N GLN A 22 31.41 -32.64 -14.99
CA GLN A 22 32.86 -32.45 -14.88
C GLN A 22 33.65 -33.48 -15.70
N LEU A 23 33.11 -34.69 -15.87
CA LEU A 23 33.72 -35.75 -16.68
C LEU A 23 33.77 -35.41 -18.19
N ILE A 24 32.84 -34.58 -18.69
CA ILE A 24 32.79 -34.15 -20.11
C ILE A 24 34.07 -33.38 -20.52
N PHE A 25 34.74 -32.73 -19.56
CA PHE A 25 35.95 -31.96 -19.83
C PHE A 25 37.25 -32.79 -19.88
N SER A 26 37.17 -34.11 -19.70
CA SER A 26 38.34 -35.00 -19.67
C SER A 26 38.75 -35.55 -21.05
N SER A 27 37.91 -35.38 -22.08
CA SER A 27 38.13 -35.83 -23.46
C SER A 27 38.31 -34.62 -24.40
N GLU A 28 39.25 -34.71 -25.35
CA GLU A 28 39.65 -33.58 -26.21
C GLU A 28 38.65 -33.26 -27.33
N ILE A 29 37.88 -34.27 -27.78
CA ILE A 29 36.79 -34.13 -28.77
C ILE A 29 35.56 -33.47 -28.13
N ASP A 30 35.28 -33.80 -26.86
CA ASP A 30 34.10 -33.29 -26.14
C ASP A 30 34.32 -31.89 -25.53
N ARG A 31 35.58 -31.45 -25.39
CA ARG A 31 35.93 -30.19 -24.73
C ARG A 31 35.29 -28.95 -25.39
N GLN A 32 35.30 -28.87 -26.72
CA GLN A 32 34.74 -27.69 -27.41
C GLN A 32 33.21 -27.63 -27.30
N GLN A 33 32.55 -28.79 -27.38
CA GLN A 33 31.10 -28.91 -27.21
C GLN A 33 30.68 -28.69 -25.76
N ALA A 34 31.49 -29.13 -24.80
CA ALA A 34 31.32 -28.85 -23.38
C ALA A 34 31.45 -27.36 -23.06
N LEU A 35 32.43 -26.66 -23.68
CA LEU A 35 32.59 -25.22 -23.55
C LEU A 35 31.41 -24.44 -24.17
N ASP A 36 30.92 -24.84 -25.34
CA ASP A 36 29.72 -24.23 -25.95
C ASP A 36 28.47 -24.43 -25.06
N THR A 37 28.27 -25.65 -24.57
CA THR A 37 27.16 -25.98 -23.65
C THR A 37 27.26 -25.20 -22.34
N LEU A 38 28.48 -25.05 -21.80
CA LEU A 38 28.75 -24.25 -20.61
C LEU A 38 28.40 -22.78 -20.83
N ASN A 39 28.86 -22.19 -21.94
CA ASN A 39 28.59 -20.79 -22.28
C ASN A 39 27.09 -20.55 -22.46
N ARG A 40 26.36 -21.46 -23.13
CA ARG A 40 24.90 -21.37 -23.29
C ARG A 40 24.17 -21.47 -21.95
N THR A 41 24.64 -22.33 -21.05
CA THR A 41 24.05 -22.49 -19.72
C THR A 41 24.28 -21.24 -18.86
N ILE A 42 25.50 -20.69 -18.85
CA ILE A 42 25.79 -19.42 -18.16
C ILE A 42 24.88 -18.31 -18.67
N LEU A 43 24.78 -18.17 -19.99
CA LEU A 43 23.96 -17.16 -20.64
C LEU A 43 22.46 -17.32 -20.30
N LEU A 44 21.94 -18.55 -20.22
CA LEU A 44 20.56 -18.83 -19.82
C LEU A 44 20.27 -18.34 -18.39
N PHE A 45 21.17 -18.59 -17.44
CA PHE A 45 21.00 -18.14 -16.05
C PHE A 45 21.20 -16.62 -15.90
N ASP A 46 22.09 -16.02 -16.69
CA ASP A 46 22.28 -14.57 -16.73
C ASP A 46 21.03 -13.87 -17.28
N TYR A 47 20.41 -14.40 -18.34
CA TYR A 47 19.12 -13.93 -18.83
C TYR A 47 17.98 -14.14 -17.83
N ALA A 48 17.89 -15.32 -17.21
CA ALA A 48 16.87 -15.57 -16.19
C ALA A 48 16.99 -14.59 -15.01
N THR A 49 18.22 -14.25 -14.60
CA THR A 49 18.47 -13.27 -13.53
C THR A 49 18.04 -11.87 -13.97
N TYR A 50 18.37 -11.47 -15.20
CA TYR A 50 17.98 -10.19 -15.79
C TYR A 50 16.45 -10.07 -15.90
N ASP A 51 15.77 -11.07 -16.46
CA ASP A 51 14.33 -11.09 -16.68
C ASP A 51 13.56 -11.08 -15.35
N VAL A 52 13.97 -11.89 -14.37
CA VAL A 52 13.36 -11.91 -13.03
C VAL A 52 13.57 -10.56 -12.33
N THR A 53 14.75 -9.94 -12.47
CA THR A 53 15.00 -8.62 -11.89
C THR A 53 14.13 -7.55 -12.53
N ASN A 54 14.01 -7.57 -13.87
CA ASN A 54 13.16 -6.64 -14.60
C ASN A 54 11.68 -6.82 -14.26
N GLU A 55 11.20 -8.06 -14.19
CA GLU A 55 9.81 -8.33 -13.85
C GLU A 55 9.50 -7.92 -12.42
N TYR A 56 10.41 -8.18 -11.46
CA TYR A 56 10.23 -7.73 -10.10
C TYR A 56 10.22 -6.19 -9.99
N GLN A 57 11.11 -5.50 -10.71
CA GLN A 57 11.09 -4.04 -10.79
C GLN A 57 9.82 -3.52 -11.46
N ARG A 58 9.31 -4.22 -12.48
CA ARG A 58 8.05 -3.90 -13.14
C ARG A 58 6.89 -4.04 -12.17
N LEU A 59 6.83 -5.13 -11.40
CA LEU A 59 5.81 -5.38 -10.39
C LEU A 59 5.82 -4.33 -9.28
N ILE A 60 7.01 -3.94 -8.78
CA ILE A 60 7.12 -2.81 -7.82
C ILE A 60 6.63 -1.50 -8.43
N LYS A 61 7.02 -1.20 -9.67
CA LYS A 61 6.57 0.03 -10.34
C LYS A 61 5.07 0.02 -10.59
N LEU A 62 4.49 -1.12 -10.92
CA LEU A 62 3.04 -1.30 -11.08
C LEU A 62 2.30 -1.11 -9.76
N ASP A 63 2.78 -1.72 -8.69
CA ASP A 63 2.25 -1.55 -7.33
C ASP A 63 2.27 -0.07 -6.89
N LEU A 64 3.35 0.65 -7.20
CA LEU A 64 3.43 2.10 -6.98
C LEU A 64 2.48 2.89 -7.89
N MET A 65 2.43 2.60 -9.20
CA MET A 65 1.59 3.30 -10.19
C MET A 65 0.09 3.14 -9.96
N GLU A 66 -0.37 2.02 -9.43
CA GLU A 66 -1.81 1.81 -9.21
C GLU A 66 -2.29 2.35 -7.86
N SER A 67 -1.42 2.36 -6.84
CA SER A 67 -1.68 3.15 -5.62
C SER A 67 -1.89 4.63 -5.97
N ILE A 68 -1.14 5.14 -6.96
CA ILE A 68 -1.32 6.49 -7.53
C ILE A 68 -2.68 6.63 -8.20
N LYS A 69 -3.12 5.67 -9.03
CA LYS A 69 -4.41 5.76 -9.74
C LYS A 69 -5.62 5.80 -8.80
N LEU A 70 -5.61 5.00 -7.72
CA LEU A 70 -6.65 5.03 -6.70
C LEU A 70 -6.68 6.39 -5.98
N LEU A 71 -5.50 6.92 -5.66
CA LEU A 71 -5.36 8.25 -5.07
C LEU A 71 -5.84 9.34 -6.03
N ASP A 72 -5.57 9.22 -7.32
CA ASP A 72 -6.04 10.18 -8.33
C ASP A 72 -7.57 10.26 -8.36
N VAL A 73 -8.27 9.13 -8.25
CA VAL A 73 -9.74 9.09 -8.16
C VAL A 73 -10.23 9.78 -6.88
N VAL A 74 -9.58 9.52 -5.74
CA VAL A 74 -9.96 10.17 -4.47
C VAL A 74 -9.71 11.69 -4.53
N GLU A 75 -8.58 12.12 -5.09
CA GLU A 75 -8.21 13.52 -5.27
C GLU A 75 -9.19 14.24 -6.22
N ALA A 76 -9.56 13.61 -7.34
CA ALA A 76 -10.52 14.14 -8.30
C ALA A 76 -11.93 14.31 -7.71
N ASN A 77 -12.33 13.43 -6.79
CA ASN A 77 -13.68 13.39 -6.22
C ASN A 77 -13.72 13.90 -4.76
N VAL A 78 -12.66 14.54 -4.27
CA VAL A 78 -12.46 14.84 -2.85
C VAL A 78 -13.60 15.67 -2.23
N ALA A 79 -14.13 16.64 -2.99
CA ALA A 79 -15.20 17.52 -2.52
C ALA A 79 -16.52 16.76 -2.31
N GLU A 80 -16.84 15.83 -3.21
CA GLU A 80 -18.03 14.98 -3.10
C GLU A 80 -17.90 14.01 -1.92
N ILE A 81 -16.77 13.30 -1.84
CA ILE A 81 -16.49 12.33 -0.77
C ILE A 81 -16.56 13.03 0.60
N ALA A 82 -15.91 14.19 0.74
CA ALA A 82 -15.94 14.99 1.96
C ALA A 82 -17.34 15.53 2.28
N GLY A 83 -18.10 15.95 1.27
CA GLY A 83 -19.48 16.42 1.43
C GLY A 83 -20.41 15.32 1.93
N ASN A 84 -20.27 14.11 1.39
CA ASN A 84 -21.03 12.93 1.79
C ASN A 84 -20.68 12.50 3.21
N TRP A 85 -19.39 12.50 3.56
CA TRP A 85 -18.94 12.24 4.94
C TRP A 85 -19.51 13.25 5.93
N ALA A 86 -19.38 14.55 5.65
CA ALA A 86 -19.87 15.61 6.53
C ALA A 86 -21.39 15.54 6.73
N ALA A 87 -22.15 15.20 5.69
CA ALA A 87 -23.59 14.98 5.80
C ALA A 87 -23.94 13.75 6.64
N CYS A 88 -23.12 12.69 6.58
CA CYS A 88 -23.33 11.45 7.33
C CYS A 88 -23.11 11.65 8.83
N VAL A 89 -21.94 12.18 9.24
CA VAL A 89 -21.61 12.36 10.66
C VAL A 89 -22.50 13.39 11.37
N ARG A 90 -23.08 14.34 10.64
CA ARG A 90 -24.05 15.30 11.21
C ARG A 90 -25.43 14.71 11.48
N LYS A 91 -25.72 13.50 11.03
CA LYS A 91 -27.05 12.86 11.16
C LYS A 91 -26.98 11.50 11.87
N ASP A 92 -25.81 10.88 11.96
CA ASP A 92 -25.66 9.57 12.58
C ASP A 92 -25.83 9.66 14.10
N LYS A 93 -26.63 8.76 14.67
CA LYS A 93 -26.90 8.66 16.11
C LYS A 93 -25.66 8.32 16.94
N ARG A 94 -24.58 7.83 16.29
CA ARG A 94 -23.28 7.50 16.90
C ARG A 94 -22.29 8.65 16.86
N THR A 95 -22.67 9.83 16.36
CA THR A 95 -21.80 11.00 16.23
C THR A 95 -22.54 12.28 16.64
N VAL A 96 -23.18 12.24 17.80
CA VAL A 96 -24.04 13.34 18.28
C VAL A 96 -23.27 14.65 18.41
N HIS A 97 -22.00 14.60 18.82
CA HIS A 97 -21.16 15.79 19.00
C HIS A 97 -20.75 16.43 17.66
N TYR A 98 -20.97 15.76 16.53
CA TYR A 98 -20.73 16.30 15.20
C TYR A 98 -21.91 17.12 14.65
N HIS A 99 -23.13 16.98 15.20
CA HIS A 99 -24.36 17.53 14.61
C HIS A 99 -24.35 19.06 14.51
N ASP A 100 -23.78 19.70 15.54
CA ASP A 100 -23.69 21.16 15.68
C ASP A 100 -22.45 21.76 15.01
N ILE A 101 -21.54 20.94 14.48
CA ILE A 101 -20.37 21.43 13.75
C ILE A 101 -20.80 21.88 12.34
N PRO A 102 -20.44 23.10 11.90
CA PRO A 102 -20.75 23.57 10.54
C PRO A 102 -20.24 22.58 9.49
N LYS A 103 -21.08 22.32 8.47
CA LYS A 103 -20.76 21.32 7.42
C LYS A 103 -19.45 21.66 6.72
N GLU A 104 -19.16 22.94 6.52
CA GLU A 104 -18.00 23.48 5.83
C GLU A 104 -16.71 23.20 6.62
N LYS A 105 -16.77 23.29 7.96
CA LYS A 105 -15.65 22.97 8.86
C LYS A 105 -15.35 21.47 8.81
N LEU A 106 -16.41 20.65 8.82
CA LEU A 106 -16.30 19.21 8.66
C LEU A 106 -15.71 18.85 7.28
N MET A 107 -16.29 19.36 6.19
CA MET A 107 -15.77 19.13 4.85
C MET A 107 -14.28 19.49 4.74
N SER A 108 -13.86 20.62 5.32
CA SER A 108 -12.44 21.00 5.35
C SER A 108 -11.56 19.97 6.06
N GLN A 109 -12.03 19.39 7.18
CA GLN A 109 -11.33 18.33 7.89
C GLN A 109 -11.16 17.07 7.03
N ALA A 110 -12.23 16.64 6.34
CA ALA A 110 -12.19 15.48 5.47
C ALA A 110 -11.33 15.71 4.22
N ILE A 111 -11.42 16.89 3.59
CA ILE A 111 -10.56 17.28 2.47
C ILE A 111 -9.09 17.24 2.89
N LYS A 112 -8.75 17.77 4.09
CA LYS A 112 -7.39 17.69 4.63
C LYS A 112 -6.93 16.23 4.71
N PHE A 113 -7.78 15.34 5.23
CA PHE A 113 -7.47 13.91 5.32
C PHE A 113 -7.20 13.28 3.93
N TYR A 114 -8.12 13.44 2.98
CA TYR A 114 -7.98 12.84 1.66
C TYR A 114 -6.77 13.39 0.88
N ASN A 115 -6.48 14.68 0.98
CA ASN A 115 -5.31 15.28 0.34
C ASN A 115 -3.97 14.80 0.91
N HIS A 116 -3.95 14.24 2.13
CA HIS A 116 -2.73 13.65 2.72
C HIS A 116 -2.60 12.15 2.43
N LEU A 117 -3.63 11.48 1.89
CA LEU A 117 -3.58 10.02 1.70
C LEU A 117 -2.36 9.56 0.89
N ARG A 118 -1.95 10.33 -0.12
CA ARG A 118 -0.77 10.01 -0.91
C ARG A 118 0.50 9.93 -0.06
N SER A 119 0.74 10.93 0.79
CA SER A 119 1.91 10.92 1.66
C SER A 119 1.83 9.83 2.73
N LEU A 120 0.62 9.57 3.24
CA LEU A 120 0.36 8.56 4.26
C LEU A 120 0.45 7.10 3.75
N LEU A 121 0.39 6.87 2.43
CA LEU A 121 0.41 5.52 1.86
C LEU A 121 1.69 5.19 1.09
N VAL A 122 2.36 6.18 0.51
CA VAL A 122 3.41 5.96 -0.48
C VAL A 122 4.80 6.33 0.02
N GLU A 123 4.93 7.30 0.92
CA GLU A 123 6.24 7.84 1.29
C GLU A 123 7.06 6.88 2.18
N PRO A 124 8.41 6.97 2.14
CA PRO A 124 9.27 6.10 2.95
C PRO A 124 9.01 6.24 4.45
N ASP A 125 8.74 7.46 4.92
CA ASP A 125 8.45 7.87 6.30
C ASP A 125 6.94 7.93 6.59
N ARG A 126 6.13 7.18 5.84
CA ARG A 126 4.67 7.18 5.95
C ARG A 126 4.15 6.86 7.37
N PHE A 127 4.89 6.07 8.16
CA PHE A 127 4.46 5.71 9.51
C PHE A 127 4.58 6.88 10.48
N GLU A 128 5.70 7.60 10.42
CA GLU A 128 5.92 8.83 11.18
C GLU A 128 4.91 9.90 10.80
N LYS A 129 4.66 10.08 9.49
CA LYS A 129 3.65 11.00 8.97
C LYS A 129 2.23 10.63 9.40
N ALA A 130 1.88 9.35 9.34
CA ALA A 130 0.58 8.88 9.81
C ALA A 130 0.40 9.15 11.31
N HIS A 131 1.41 8.82 12.12
CA HIS A 131 1.38 9.08 13.55
C HIS A 131 1.15 10.56 13.86
N GLU A 132 1.92 11.47 13.25
CA GLU A 132 1.75 12.90 13.45
C GLU A 132 0.37 13.39 12.98
N PHE A 133 -0.07 12.96 11.80
CA PHE A 133 -1.36 13.34 11.23
C PHE A 133 -2.53 12.91 12.14
N PHE A 134 -2.55 11.66 12.60
CA PHE A 134 -3.64 11.14 13.43
C PHE A 134 -3.59 11.65 14.86
N ARG A 135 -2.41 11.99 15.37
CA ARG A 135 -2.28 12.75 16.61
C ARG A 135 -2.93 14.13 16.50
N GLN A 136 -2.68 14.88 15.42
CA GLN A 136 -3.34 16.17 15.18
C GLN A 136 -4.86 16.03 15.02
N TYR A 137 -5.31 14.95 14.36
CA TYR A 137 -6.74 14.62 14.27
C TYR A 137 -7.36 14.38 15.65
N ALA A 138 -6.71 13.57 16.49
CA ALA A 138 -7.16 13.27 17.86
C ALA A 138 -7.22 14.54 18.71
N GLU A 139 -6.18 15.37 18.65
CA GLU A 139 -6.10 16.67 19.34
C GLU A 139 -7.23 17.60 18.89
N THR A 140 -7.49 17.68 17.59
CA THR A 140 -8.60 18.48 17.06
C THR A 140 -9.93 17.98 17.61
N CYS A 141 -10.18 16.67 17.58
CA CYS A 141 -11.43 16.10 18.10
C CYS A 141 -11.58 16.38 19.62
N TYR A 142 -10.51 16.16 20.38
CA TYR A 142 -10.47 16.40 21.82
C TYR A 142 -10.78 17.87 22.15
N ASN A 143 -10.14 18.81 21.46
CA ASN A 143 -10.36 20.26 21.64
C ASN A 143 -11.77 20.72 21.23
N ASN A 144 -12.48 19.96 20.40
CA ASN A 144 -13.88 20.21 20.07
C ASN A 144 -14.85 19.43 20.99
N ASN A 145 -14.38 18.86 22.11
CA ASN A 145 -15.17 18.05 23.05
C ASN A 145 -15.84 16.82 22.40
N ILE A 146 -15.24 16.27 21.35
CA ILE A 146 -15.73 15.05 20.71
C ILE A 146 -15.20 13.85 21.50
N PRO A 147 -16.06 12.95 22.02
CA PRO A 147 -15.60 11.79 22.77
C PRO A 147 -14.91 10.76 21.85
N LEU A 148 -13.99 9.99 22.42
CA LEU A 148 -13.13 9.03 21.71
C LEU A 148 -13.91 8.11 20.75
N HIS A 149 -15.03 7.54 21.21
CA HIS A 149 -15.79 6.60 20.39
C HIS A 149 -16.40 7.26 19.15
N GLU A 150 -16.79 8.54 19.25
CA GLU A 150 -17.29 9.30 18.10
C GLU A 150 -16.18 9.69 17.13
N SER A 151 -14.98 10.05 17.63
CA SER A 151 -13.85 10.40 16.78
C SER A 151 -13.35 9.19 15.98
N VAL A 152 -13.22 8.03 16.62
CA VAL A 152 -12.88 6.76 15.94
C VAL A 152 -13.97 6.35 14.95
N TYR A 153 -15.24 6.50 15.32
CA TYR A 153 -16.33 6.19 14.41
C TYR A 153 -16.35 7.13 13.19
N ALA A 154 -16.16 8.43 13.39
CA ALA A 154 -16.11 9.42 12.31
C ALA A 154 -14.95 9.16 11.34
N LEU A 155 -13.78 8.74 11.83
CA LEU A 155 -12.66 8.31 10.99
C LEU A 155 -13.02 7.06 10.15
N ASN A 156 -13.66 6.06 10.77
CA ASN A 156 -14.15 4.88 10.04
C ASN A 156 -15.17 5.25 8.96
N VAL A 157 -16.00 6.27 9.19
CA VAL A 157 -16.94 6.80 8.20
C VAL A 157 -16.21 7.52 7.06
N MET A 158 -15.07 8.20 7.30
CA MET A 158 -14.23 8.74 6.20
C MET A 158 -13.75 7.61 5.28
N ARG A 159 -13.16 6.56 5.86
CA ARG A 159 -12.74 5.37 5.11
C ARG A 159 -13.89 4.77 4.29
N ARG A 160 -15.09 4.68 4.86
CA ARG A 160 -16.28 4.16 4.18
C ARG A 160 -16.70 5.03 2.99
N HIS A 161 -16.67 6.35 3.12
CA HIS A 161 -17.08 7.23 2.02
C HIS A 161 -16.09 7.22 0.85
N MET A 162 -14.79 7.03 1.13
CA MET A 162 -13.81 6.76 0.09
C MET A 162 -14.15 5.47 -0.68
N TRP A 163 -14.47 4.38 0.04
CA TRP A 163 -14.83 3.09 -0.57
C TRP A 163 -16.16 3.12 -1.35
N LEU A 164 -17.12 3.93 -0.94
CA LEU A 164 -18.44 4.01 -1.57
C LEU A 164 -18.48 4.87 -2.83
N GLN A 165 -17.39 5.58 -3.15
CA GLN A 165 -17.34 6.40 -4.37
C GLN A 165 -17.30 5.49 -5.61
N ALA A 166 -18.10 5.83 -6.64
CA ALA A 166 -18.38 4.93 -7.76
C ALA A 166 -17.14 4.61 -8.59
N GLU A 167 -16.34 5.61 -8.95
CA GLU A 167 -15.11 5.43 -9.73
C GLU A 167 -14.06 4.62 -8.94
N PHE A 168 -14.07 4.74 -7.61
CA PHE A 168 -13.24 3.92 -6.73
C PHE A 168 -13.65 2.44 -6.83
N GLN A 169 -14.96 2.15 -6.82
CA GLN A 169 -15.47 0.78 -6.96
C GLN A 169 -15.21 0.20 -8.36
N ASP A 170 -15.28 1.03 -9.40
CA ASP A 170 -15.00 0.61 -10.77
C ASP A 170 -13.56 0.10 -10.96
N ILE A 171 -12.59 0.61 -10.18
CA ILE A 171 -11.21 0.07 -10.18
C ILE A 171 -11.21 -1.40 -9.74
N PHE A 172 -12.03 -1.79 -8.77
CA PHE A 172 -12.07 -3.17 -8.23
C PHE A 172 -12.85 -4.14 -9.10
N ILE A 173 -13.89 -3.66 -9.79
CA ILE A 173 -14.72 -4.49 -10.66
C ILE A 173 -13.94 -4.93 -11.92
N ASN A 174 -12.95 -4.15 -12.35
CA ASN A 174 -12.11 -4.47 -13.49
C ASN A 174 -11.08 -5.58 -13.13
N ALA A 175 -11.29 -6.79 -13.67
CA ALA A 175 -10.51 -8.00 -13.37
C ALA A 175 -8.99 -7.87 -13.55
N LEU A 176 -8.52 -6.99 -14.44
CA LEU A 176 -7.09 -6.75 -14.68
C LEU A 176 -6.40 -6.03 -13.49
N ALA A 177 -7.15 -5.29 -12.68
CA ALA A 177 -6.63 -4.53 -11.53
C ALA A 177 -6.89 -5.24 -10.18
N HIS A 178 -7.52 -6.41 -10.17
CA HIS A 178 -8.10 -6.98 -8.94
C HIS A 178 -7.07 -7.41 -7.89
N HIS A 179 -5.96 -8.07 -8.27
CA HIS A 179 -4.92 -8.45 -7.29
C HIS A 179 -4.17 -7.22 -6.73
N GLN A 180 -4.03 -6.17 -7.53
CA GLN A 180 -3.24 -4.98 -7.22
C GLN A 180 -4.04 -3.94 -6.42
N ALA A 181 -5.34 -3.86 -6.66
CA ALA A 181 -6.26 -3.05 -5.85
C ALA A 181 -6.37 -3.58 -4.40
N VAL A 182 -6.18 -4.89 -4.20
CA VAL A 182 -6.12 -5.52 -2.86
C VAL A 182 -4.93 -4.99 -2.05
N ASP A 183 -3.75 -4.82 -2.65
CA ASP A 183 -2.58 -4.30 -1.94
C ASP A 183 -2.77 -2.85 -1.47
N SER A 184 -3.37 -2.01 -2.31
CA SER A 184 -3.74 -0.64 -1.93
C SER A 184 -4.77 -0.62 -0.79
N LEU A 185 -5.76 -1.52 -0.81
CA LEU A 185 -6.69 -1.68 0.30
C LEU A 185 -5.99 -2.12 1.59
N MET A 186 -5.07 -3.08 1.51
CA MET A 186 -4.32 -3.55 2.67
C MET A 186 -3.50 -2.43 3.31
N ARG A 187 -2.88 -1.55 2.51
CA ARG A 187 -2.15 -0.37 3.02
C ARG A 187 -3.08 0.62 3.73
N ILE A 188 -4.24 0.89 3.14
CA ILE A 188 -5.26 1.77 3.75
C ILE A 188 -5.78 1.16 5.05
N MET A 189 -6.06 -0.16 5.07
CA MET A 189 -6.51 -0.86 6.28
C MET A 189 -5.46 -0.76 7.39
N LEU A 190 -4.21 -1.09 7.08
CA LEU A 190 -3.12 -1.03 8.05
C LEU A 190 -2.91 0.39 8.61
N MET A 191 -2.92 1.40 7.74
CA MET A 191 -2.82 2.80 8.16
C MET A 191 -3.98 3.21 9.08
N MET A 192 -5.21 2.78 8.78
CA MET A 192 -6.38 3.03 9.61
C MET A 192 -6.32 2.32 10.96
N ASP A 193 -5.78 1.11 11.01
CA ASP A 193 -5.60 0.36 12.26
C ASP A 193 -4.62 1.07 13.20
N TYR A 194 -3.50 1.58 12.66
CA TYR A 194 -2.57 2.43 13.43
C TYR A 194 -3.21 3.75 13.86
N ALA A 195 -3.99 4.39 12.98
CA ALA A 195 -4.72 5.61 13.32
C ALA A 195 -5.64 5.41 14.53
N MET A 196 -6.41 4.32 14.55
CA MET A 196 -7.31 4.00 15.67
C MET A 196 -6.54 3.76 16.97
N PHE A 197 -5.41 3.07 16.91
CA PHE A 197 -4.52 2.87 18.05
C PHE A 197 -4.01 4.22 18.60
N ASP A 198 -3.46 5.07 17.74
CA ASP A 198 -2.89 6.36 18.13
C ASP A 198 -3.93 7.32 18.71
N ILE A 199 -5.12 7.40 18.10
CA ILE A 199 -6.24 8.21 18.61
C ILE A 199 -6.68 7.70 19.98
N THR A 200 -6.85 6.38 20.14
CA THR A 200 -7.25 5.77 21.42
C THR A 200 -6.23 6.07 22.50
N LYS A 201 -4.93 5.89 22.18
CA LYS A 201 -3.84 6.16 23.10
C LYS A 201 -3.79 7.64 23.51
N PHE A 202 -3.94 8.55 22.55
CA PHE A 202 -3.98 9.99 22.79
C PHE A 202 -5.04 10.41 23.80
N TYR A 203 -6.27 9.88 23.67
CA TYR A 203 -7.36 10.18 24.59
C TYR A 203 -7.14 9.55 25.97
N GLN A 204 -6.63 8.31 26.01
CA GLN A 204 -6.35 7.61 27.26
C GLN A 204 -5.33 8.38 28.11
N ASP A 205 -4.26 8.89 27.49
CA ASP A 205 -3.19 9.62 28.18
C ASP A 205 -3.64 10.98 28.76
N ARG A 206 -4.82 11.48 28.35
CA ARG A 206 -5.42 12.73 28.84
C ARG A 206 -6.65 12.52 29.73
N SER A 207 -7.09 11.26 29.86
CA SER A 207 -8.19 10.88 30.73
C SER A 207 -7.70 10.47 32.14
N GLN A 208 -6.39 10.57 32.39
CA GLN A 208 -5.74 10.42 33.69
C GLN A 208 -5.49 11.80 34.32
#